data_AF-A0A380JM44-F1
#
_entry.id   AF-A0A380JM44-F1
#
_cell.length_a   1.000
_cell.length_b   1.000
_cell.length_c   1.000
_cell.angle_alpha   90.00
_cell.angle_beta   90.00
_cell.angle_gamma   90.00
#
_symmetry.space_group_name_H-M   'P 1'
#
loop_
_entity.id
_entity.type
_entity.pdbx_description
1 polymer ?
#
loop_
_entity_poly.entity_id
_entity_poly.type
_entity_poly.pdbx_seq_one_letter_code
_entity_poly.pdbx_strand_id
1 'polypeptide(L)'
;MKSRKSALRKAVMAAMLAGAITTTGGVKARTSNPLIIKLMTTIVNAKVSGEVRESPVLDDLAEEFSRLSADEMRELLDMLAKEDSSLKMIKHAIGDNEDPDVFLHALIDGIETHVQNEENLREEKSKLQSDLERSIKISEELVNKLSQAESDRDMALSESADLANKLSAAQAEVERLGQAVDSLGRLTESAKRELTEKLAEIEQLTQDKAKADADLEAANANITTLQEELVDVKADVDKLSEEKAAADQALAEANARVSNLEQEIVAANNRVADLEAQLAEKTAELDMVKADKAELEAKVKELQSLLEQKDHNNADLQAEIKRLKQELADKFKDLSQPRAKTPQASNSVAKQKASRPAAKPAGQLPSTGEDAANPFFTAAAVAIMTGAGLVTVMPKRQKD
;
A
#
# COMPACT_ATOMS: atom_id res chain seq x y z
N MET A 1 105.78 69.44 0.38
CA MET A 1 107.20 69.69 0.72
C MET A 1 107.50 69.16 2.12
N LYS A 2 107.60 67.85 2.35
CA LYS A 2 108.74 66.97 2.01
C LYS A 2 110.11 67.36 2.58
N SER A 3 110.32 68.58 3.12
CA SER A 3 111.62 68.94 3.76
C SER A 3 111.63 68.72 5.28
N ARG A 4 110.50 68.87 5.99
CA ARG A 4 110.44 68.66 7.46
C ARG A 4 110.46 67.18 7.90
N LYS A 5 109.99 66.26 7.05
CA LYS A 5 110.07 64.79 7.30
C LYS A 5 111.45 64.17 6.98
N SER A 6 112.35 64.92 6.33
CA SER A 6 113.72 64.49 5.98
C SER A 6 114.73 64.89 7.06
N ALA A 7 114.54 66.05 7.70
CA ALA A 7 115.30 66.46 8.87
C ALA A 7 115.09 65.51 10.07
N LEU A 8 113.84 65.08 10.28
CA LEU A 8 113.51 64.14 11.37
C LEU A 8 114.14 62.75 11.19
N ARG A 9 114.26 62.24 9.94
CA ARG A 9 114.91 60.95 9.67
C ARG A 9 116.44 61.02 9.69
N LYS A 10 117.04 62.17 9.36
CA LYS A 10 118.50 62.38 9.46
C LYS A 10 118.95 62.56 10.92
N ALA A 11 118.15 63.18 11.78
CA ALA A 11 118.43 63.25 13.21
C ALA A 11 118.34 61.86 13.89
N VAL A 12 117.34 61.05 13.49
CA VAL A 12 117.16 59.68 14.01
C VAL A 12 118.27 58.73 13.54
N MET A 13 118.80 58.88 12.32
CA MET A 13 119.97 58.12 11.85
C MET A 13 121.30 58.58 12.46
N ALA A 14 121.48 59.88 12.76
CA ALA A 14 122.68 60.38 13.41
C ALA A 14 122.79 59.93 14.89
N ALA A 15 121.65 59.78 15.57
CA ALA A 15 121.59 59.23 16.93
C ALA A 15 121.87 57.71 16.97
N MET A 16 121.46 56.95 15.95
CA MET A 16 121.74 55.51 15.87
C MET A 16 123.19 55.17 15.48
N LEU A 17 123.94 56.07 14.84
CA LEU A 17 125.33 55.83 14.41
C LEU A 17 126.40 56.26 15.44
N ALA A 18 126.02 56.95 16.52
CA ALA A 18 126.95 57.45 17.54
C ALA A 18 127.09 56.55 18.79
N GLY A 19 126.40 55.41 18.83
CA GLY A 19 126.36 54.50 19.99
C GLY A 19 127.39 53.37 20.01
N ALA A 20 128.28 53.28 19.02
CA ALA A 20 129.33 52.25 18.94
C ALA A 20 130.73 52.88 18.96
N ILE A 21 131.14 53.40 20.11
CA ILE A 21 132.56 53.60 20.44
C ILE A 21 132.84 52.78 21.69
N THR A 22 133.16 51.51 21.48
CA THR A 22 133.91 50.72 22.45
C THR A 22 135.39 51.04 22.28
N THR A 23 135.93 51.67 23.33
CA THR A 23 137.20 51.29 23.98
C THR A 23 138.46 51.16 23.10
N THR A 24 139.36 52.13 23.21
CA THR A 24 140.73 51.88 23.72
C THR A 24 141.27 53.17 24.32
N GLY A 25 141.59 53.14 25.62
CA GLY A 25 142.03 54.30 26.39
C GLY A 25 141.51 54.19 27.82
N GLY A 26 142.24 53.44 28.65
CA GLY A 26 141.83 53.10 30.00
C GLY A 26 141.61 54.33 30.89
N VAL A 27 140.37 54.49 31.35
CA VAL A 27 140.07 55.00 32.68
C VAL A 27 138.98 54.09 33.22
N LYS A 28 139.28 53.42 34.33
CA LYS A 28 138.32 52.61 35.10
C LYS A 28 137.31 53.59 35.69
N ALA A 29 136.27 53.96 34.93
CA ALA A 29 135.14 54.68 35.49
C ALA A 29 134.53 53.77 36.55
N ARG A 30 134.46 54.26 37.80
CA ARG A 30 133.62 53.62 38.83
C ARG A 30 132.26 53.40 38.19
N THR A 31 131.80 52.15 38.13
CA THR A 31 130.42 51.84 37.81
C THR A 31 129.59 52.34 38.98
N SER A 32 129.17 53.61 38.92
CA SER A 32 128.28 54.19 39.92
C SER A 32 126.96 53.41 39.92
N ASN A 33 126.44 53.11 41.10
CA ASN A 33 125.16 52.40 41.28
C ASN A 33 124.07 53.09 40.42
N PRO A 34 123.24 52.36 39.65
CA PRO A 34 122.20 52.94 38.79
C PRO A 34 121.25 53.86 39.55
N LEU A 35 120.98 53.57 40.82
CA LEU A 35 120.18 54.41 41.71
C LEU A 35 120.88 55.75 42.01
N ILE A 36 122.19 55.73 42.24
CA ILE A 36 123.00 56.94 42.41
C ILE A 36 123.03 57.76 41.11
N ILE A 37 123.10 57.11 39.95
CA ILE A 37 123.03 57.78 38.64
C ILE A 37 121.66 58.45 38.45
N LYS A 38 120.58 57.76 38.80
CA LYS A 38 119.20 58.28 38.73
C LYS A 38 119.06 59.53 39.60
N LEU A 39 119.43 59.45 40.88
CA LEU A 39 119.37 60.59 41.81
C LEU A 39 120.27 61.76 41.40
N MET A 40 121.51 61.49 40.97
CA MET A 40 122.42 62.54 40.49
C MET A 40 121.92 63.21 39.21
N THR A 41 121.27 62.44 38.32
CA THR A 41 120.67 62.96 37.09
C THR A 41 119.51 63.89 37.41
N THR A 42 118.69 63.54 38.40
CA THR A 42 117.61 64.39 38.92
C THR A 42 118.14 65.69 39.50
N ILE A 43 119.19 65.62 40.33
CA ILE A 43 119.84 66.81 40.90
C ILE A 43 120.41 67.72 39.81
N VAL A 44 121.02 67.14 38.77
CA VAL A 44 121.55 67.89 37.63
C VAL A 44 120.43 68.51 36.80
N ASN A 45 119.37 67.77 36.50
CA ASN A 45 118.23 68.27 35.72
C ASN A 45 117.50 69.40 36.45
N ALA A 46 117.28 69.26 37.76
CA ALA A 46 116.65 70.26 38.61
C ALA A 46 117.46 71.57 38.71
N LYS A 47 118.79 71.50 38.62
CA LYS A 47 119.67 72.68 38.55
C LYS A 47 119.64 73.38 37.19
N VAL A 48 119.33 72.65 36.11
CA VAL A 48 119.33 73.16 34.73
C VAL A 48 117.99 73.77 34.34
N SER A 49 116.88 73.36 34.97
CA SER A 49 115.52 73.72 34.57
C SER A 49 115.05 75.14 34.92
N GLY A 50 115.77 75.91 35.75
CA GLY A 50 115.65 77.39 35.79
C GLY A 50 114.26 78.00 36.02
N GLU A 51 113.30 77.28 36.61
CA GLU A 51 111.97 77.80 36.92
C GLU A 51 111.86 78.28 38.39
N VAL A 52 111.17 79.41 38.55
CA VAL A 52 111.06 80.24 39.76
C VAL A 52 110.22 79.53 40.83
N ARG A 53 110.83 78.59 41.55
CA ARG A 53 110.42 78.09 42.87
C ARG A 53 111.66 77.99 43.76
N GLU A 54 111.53 78.34 45.04
CA GLU A 54 112.68 78.51 45.96
C GLU A 54 113.41 77.20 46.35
N SER A 55 113.08 76.02 45.77
CA SER A 55 113.87 74.78 45.93
C SER A 55 113.50 73.65 44.92
N PRO A 56 113.93 73.70 43.64
CA PRO A 56 113.56 72.68 42.64
C PRO A 56 114.27 71.33 42.85
N VAL A 57 115.50 71.35 43.35
CA VAL A 57 116.32 70.14 43.53
C VAL A 57 115.76 69.21 44.60
N LEU A 58 115.18 69.76 45.67
CA LEU A 58 114.64 68.96 46.78
C LEU A 58 113.29 68.33 46.42
N ASP A 59 112.39 69.09 45.76
CA ASP A 59 111.09 68.58 45.31
C ASP A 59 111.28 67.47 44.26
N ASP A 60 112.18 67.68 43.29
CA ASP A 60 112.47 66.68 42.25
C ASP A 60 113.13 65.42 42.85
N LEU A 61 113.98 65.58 43.88
CA LEU A 61 114.60 64.45 44.59
C LEU A 61 113.57 63.69 45.44
N ALA A 62 112.66 64.38 46.13
CA ALA A 62 111.54 63.79 46.86
C ALA A 62 110.57 63.05 45.92
N GLU A 63 110.28 63.62 44.75
CA GLU A 63 109.46 62.98 43.70
C GLU A 63 110.12 61.69 43.19
N GLU A 64 111.44 61.70 42.97
CA GLU A 64 112.16 60.48 42.57
C GLU A 64 112.23 59.44 43.68
N PHE A 65 112.40 59.85 44.94
CA PHE A 65 112.27 58.95 46.08
C PHE A 65 110.88 58.33 46.18
N SER A 66 109.82 59.07 45.85
CA SER A 66 108.44 58.57 45.84
C SER A 66 108.14 57.54 44.76
N ARG A 67 109.02 57.43 43.75
CA ARG A 67 108.90 56.53 42.59
C ARG A 67 109.85 55.33 42.62
N LEU A 68 110.70 55.22 43.65
CA LEU A 68 111.58 54.07 43.81
C LEU A 68 110.74 52.81 44.06
N SER A 69 111.09 51.71 43.41
CA SER A 69 110.53 50.40 43.73
C SER A 69 110.94 49.93 45.13
N ALA A 70 110.23 48.95 45.69
CA ALA A 70 110.57 48.38 47.00
C ALA A 70 112.02 47.86 47.08
N ASP A 71 112.55 47.34 45.97
CA ASP A 71 113.93 46.85 45.89
C ASP A 71 114.94 48.00 45.78
N GLU A 72 114.65 49.03 44.98
CA GLU A 72 115.46 50.24 44.88
C GLU A 72 115.49 51.03 46.22
N MET A 73 114.36 51.12 46.92
CA MET A 73 114.28 51.78 48.23
C MET A 73 115.05 50.99 49.31
N ARG A 74 115.00 49.66 49.28
CA ARG A 74 115.85 48.80 50.13
C ARG A 74 117.34 49.00 49.85
N GLU A 75 117.72 49.09 48.56
CA GLU A 75 119.10 49.34 48.15
C GLU A 75 119.59 50.72 48.61
N LEU A 76 118.75 51.75 48.52
CA LEU A 76 119.05 53.09 49.06
C LEU A 76 119.20 53.08 50.59
N LEU A 77 118.30 52.43 51.33
CA LEU A 77 118.39 52.33 52.78
C LEU A 77 119.61 51.53 53.24
N ASP A 78 119.98 50.47 52.53
CA ASP A 78 121.20 49.69 52.77
C ASP A 78 122.46 50.52 52.53
N MET A 79 122.48 51.36 51.49
CA MET A 79 123.56 52.33 51.24
C MET A 79 123.65 53.41 52.32
N LEU A 80 122.51 53.92 52.83
CA LEU A 80 122.48 54.86 53.96
C LEU A 80 123.01 54.22 55.25
N ALA A 81 122.59 53.00 55.56
CA ALA A 81 123.03 52.27 56.75
C ALA A 81 124.54 51.94 56.75
N LYS A 82 125.13 51.74 55.55
CA LYS A 82 126.55 51.43 55.37
C LYS A 82 127.46 52.65 55.16
N GLU A 83 126.91 53.87 55.29
CA GLU A 83 127.61 55.13 54.97
C GLU A 83 128.35 55.09 53.62
N ASP A 84 127.69 54.58 52.58
CA ASP A 84 128.33 54.40 51.29
C ASP A 84 128.90 55.74 50.78
N SER A 85 130.20 55.71 50.44
CA SER A 85 130.93 56.87 49.92
C SER A 85 130.29 57.52 48.68
N SER A 86 129.39 56.83 47.98
CA SER A 86 128.65 57.31 46.82
C SER A 86 127.52 58.30 47.20
N LEU A 87 126.90 58.14 48.37
CA LEU A 87 125.88 59.07 48.89
C LEU A 87 126.50 60.42 49.30
N LYS A 88 127.79 60.44 49.65
CA LYS A 88 128.53 61.70 49.91
C LYS A 88 128.59 62.59 48.68
N MET A 89 128.63 62.02 47.47
CA MET A 89 128.60 62.81 46.22
C MET A 89 127.26 63.48 46.00
N ILE A 90 126.16 62.78 46.29
CA ILE A 90 124.81 63.33 46.24
C ILE A 90 124.66 64.45 47.28
N LYS A 91 125.11 64.23 48.52
CA LYS A 91 125.08 65.23 49.59
C LYS A 91 125.87 66.50 49.22
N HIS A 92 127.07 66.35 48.67
CA HIS A 92 127.89 67.50 48.24
C HIS A 92 127.30 68.22 47.01
N ALA A 93 126.63 67.49 46.12
CA ALA A 93 125.95 68.07 44.97
C ALA A 93 124.73 68.93 45.35
N ILE A 94 124.16 68.77 46.55
CA ILE A 94 123.01 69.53 47.06
C ILE A 94 123.44 70.89 47.66
N GLY A 95 124.69 71.04 48.15
CA GLY A 95 125.30 72.32 48.55
C GLY A 95 125.57 72.45 50.07
N ASP A 96 126.75 72.97 50.43
CA ASP A 96 127.34 72.97 51.79
C ASP A 96 126.82 74.07 52.77
N ASN A 97 125.59 74.59 52.64
CA ASN A 97 125.06 75.59 53.59
C ASN A 97 123.81 75.07 54.33
N GLU A 98 123.98 74.82 55.64
CA GLU A 98 122.96 74.64 56.70
C GLU A 98 121.78 73.68 56.41
N ASP A 99 122.03 72.36 56.51
CA ASP A 99 121.54 71.47 57.59
C ASP A 99 121.74 69.99 57.16
N PRO A 100 122.38 69.10 57.97
CA PRO A 100 122.48 67.66 57.70
C PRO A 100 121.13 66.98 57.47
N ASP A 101 120.06 67.64 57.91
CA ASP A 101 118.69 67.18 57.88
C ASP A 101 118.00 67.40 56.53
N VAL A 102 118.53 68.19 55.59
CA VAL A 102 117.79 68.56 54.35
C VAL A 102 117.65 67.40 53.35
N PHE A 103 118.70 66.63 53.11
CA PHE A 103 118.61 65.40 52.29
C PHE A 103 117.72 64.35 52.95
N LEU A 104 117.79 64.26 54.29
CA LEU A 104 116.94 63.39 55.07
C LEU A 104 115.48 63.86 55.03
N HIS A 105 115.20 65.17 55.03
CA HIS A 105 113.85 65.72 54.82
C HIS A 105 113.32 65.36 53.43
N ALA A 106 114.09 65.56 52.36
CA ALA A 106 113.65 65.15 51.01
C ALA A 106 113.42 63.64 50.90
N LEU A 107 114.25 62.83 51.57
CA LEU A 107 114.06 61.39 51.67
C LEU A 107 112.82 61.02 52.50
N ILE A 108 112.58 61.70 53.62
CA ILE A 108 111.41 61.51 54.48
C ILE A 108 110.13 61.90 53.71
N ASP A 109 110.09 63.06 53.05
CA ASP A 109 108.97 63.52 52.21
C ASP A 109 108.68 62.55 51.06
N GLY A 110 109.74 62.04 50.41
CA GLY A 110 109.63 61.03 49.36
C GLY A 110 109.11 59.68 49.87
N ILE A 111 109.56 59.24 51.05
CA ILE A 111 109.05 58.04 51.72
C ILE A 111 107.59 58.26 52.15
N GLU A 112 107.25 59.42 52.72
CA GLU A 112 105.89 59.77 53.12
C GLU A 112 104.94 59.76 51.92
N THR A 113 105.36 60.34 50.80
CA THR A 113 104.61 60.31 49.54
C THR A 113 104.48 58.88 48.99
N HIS A 114 105.54 58.06 49.03
CA HIS A 114 105.48 56.66 48.62
C HIS A 114 104.52 55.84 49.51
N VAL A 115 104.57 56.05 50.83
CA VAL A 115 103.67 55.40 51.79
C VAL A 115 102.22 55.79 51.51
N GLN A 116 101.95 57.08 51.26
CA GLN A 116 100.61 57.55 50.90
C GLN A 116 100.12 56.96 49.57
N ASN A 117 101.00 56.83 48.58
CA ASN A 117 100.68 56.21 47.29
C ASN A 117 100.36 54.72 47.43
N GLU A 118 101.15 53.97 48.21
CA GLU A 118 100.90 52.56 48.52
C GLU A 118 99.59 52.37 49.31
N GLU A 119 99.29 53.28 50.24
CA GLU A 119 98.00 53.29 50.96
C GLU A 119 96.83 53.52 50.01
N ASN A 120 96.92 54.52 49.11
CA ASN A 120 95.92 54.79 48.08
C ASN A 120 95.72 53.59 47.11
N LEU A 121 96.81 52.98 46.66
CA LEU A 121 96.79 51.78 45.80
C LEU A 121 96.15 50.59 46.53
N ARG A 122 96.43 50.44 47.83
CA ARG A 122 95.83 49.39 48.65
C ARG A 122 94.33 49.61 48.84
N GLU A 123 93.90 50.85 49.05
CA GLU A 123 92.48 51.20 49.08
C GLU A 123 91.79 50.94 47.74
N GLU A 124 92.40 51.34 46.62
CA GLU A 124 91.87 51.12 45.28
C GLU A 124 91.76 49.63 44.96
N LYS A 125 92.80 48.85 45.30
CA LYS A 125 92.77 47.38 45.17
C LYS A 125 91.65 46.76 46.01
N SER A 126 91.44 47.24 47.23
CA SER A 126 90.34 46.77 48.09
C SER A 126 88.97 47.12 47.50
N LYS A 127 88.81 48.32 46.92
CA LYS A 127 87.57 48.73 46.23
C LYS A 127 87.32 47.87 45.00
N LEU A 128 88.33 47.69 44.14
CA LEU A 128 88.24 46.83 42.96
C LEU A 128 87.94 45.37 43.31
N GLN A 129 88.50 44.85 44.39
CA GLN A 129 88.19 43.50 44.86
C GLN A 129 86.73 43.40 45.32
N SER A 130 86.24 44.39 46.08
CA SER A 130 84.83 44.47 46.49
C SER A 130 83.89 44.58 45.28
N ASP A 131 84.23 45.39 44.28
CA ASP A 131 83.42 45.56 43.07
C ASP A 131 83.42 44.31 42.20
N LEU A 132 84.56 43.61 42.10
CA LEU A 132 84.67 42.32 41.43
C LEU A 132 83.78 41.27 42.12
N GLU A 133 83.85 41.15 43.45
CA GLU A 133 82.98 40.25 44.22
C GLU A 133 81.50 40.60 44.03
N ARG A 134 81.16 41.89 44.01
CA ARG A 134 79.79 42.36 43.72
C ARG A 134 79.36 41.99 42.30
N SER A 135 80.24 42.18 41.32
CA SER A 135 79.99 41.83 39.92
C SER A 135 79.77 40.33 39.74
N ILE A 136 80.57 39.50 40.41
CA ILE A 136 80.42 38.03 40.41
C ILE A 136 79.05 37.65 41.00
N LYS A 137 78.68 38.17 42.16
CA LYS A 137 77.36 37.90 42.78
C LYS A 137 76.20 38.30 41.87
N ILE A 138 76.28 39.48 41.24
CA ILE A 138 75.27 39.92 40.29
C ILE A 138 75.22 38.97 39.08
N SER A 139 76.37 38.53 38.57
CA SER A 139 76.43 37.56 37.47
C SER A 139 75.79 36.23 37.85
N GLU A 140 76.03 35.71 39.06
CA GLU A 140 75.40 34.49 39.57
C GLU A 140 73.88 34.64 39.69
N GLU A 141 73.40 35.77 40.24
CA GLU A 141 71.97 36.07 40.31
C GLU A 141 71.32 36.16 38.92
N LEU A 142 72.00 36.79 37.95
CA LEU A 142 71.51 36.91 36.58
C LEU A 142 71.46 35.55 35.88
N VAL A 143 72.46 34.69 36.07
CA VAL A 143 72.45 33.31 35.54
C VAL A 143 71.28 32.53 36.11
N ASN A 144 71.04 32.59 37.43
CA ASN A 144 69.93 31.89 38.06
C ASN A 144 68.56 32.40 37.54
N LYS A 145 68.40 33.72 37.39
CA LYS A 145 67.17 34.31 36.82
C LYS A 145 66.98 33.91 35.36
N LEU A 146 68.06 33.83 34.57
CA LEU A 146 68.01 33.40 33.18
C LEU A 146 67.57 31.94 33.09
N SER A 147 68.16 31.04 33.89
CA SER A 147 67.77 29.62 33.92
C SER A 147 66.32 29.43 34.37
N GLN A 148 65.85 30.20 35.35
CA GLN A 148 64.43 30.16 35.74
C GLN A 148 63.53 30.63 34.60
N ALA A 149 63.87 31.74 33.94
CA ALA A 149 63.09 32.26 32.81
C ALA A 149 63.07 31.28 31.61
N GLU A 150 64.17 30.56 31.37
CA GLU A 150 64.23 29.49 30.35
C GLU A 150 63.31 28.32 30.71
N SER A 151 63.32 27.88 31.97
CA SER A 151 62.41 26.83 32.46
C SER A 151 60.94 27.24 32.34
N ASP A 152 60.60 28.46 32.76
CA ASP A 152 59.24 28.99 32.70
C ASP A 152 58.76 29.13 31.25
N ARG A 153 59.65 29.57 30.34
CA ARG A 153 59.38 29.64 28.90
C ARG A 153 59.09 28.26 28.32
N ASP A 154 59.90 27.26 28.65
CA ASP A 154 59.76 25.92 28.11
C ASP A 154 58.47 25.24 28.62
N MET A 155 58.11 25.49 29.89
CA MET A 155 56.80 25.10 30.44
C MET A 155 55.64 25.77 29.69
N ALA A 156 55.70 27.09 29.49
CA ALA A 156 54.66 27.82 28.78
C ALA A 156 54.50 27.38 27.31
N LEU A 157 55.60 27.03 26.64
CA LEU A 157 55.57 26.47 25.29
C LEU A 157 54.92 25.08 25.26
N SER A 158 55.21 24.24 26.25
CA SER A 158 54.55 22.92 26.38
C SER A 158 53.05 23.07 26.61
N GLU A 159 52.63 23.95 27.53
CA GLU A 159 51.22 24.23 27.80
C GLU A 159 50.50 24.81 26.57
N SER A 160 51.16 25.73 25.85
CA SER A 160 50.62 26.28 24.61
C SER A 160 50.43 25.21 23.52
N ALA A 161 51.35 24.26 23.42
CA ALA A 161 51.24 23.15 22.47
C ALA A 161 50.06 22.22 22.83
N ASP A 162 49.90 21.89 24.11
CA ASP A 162 48.79 21.07 24.59
C ASP A 162 47.44 21.74 24.38
N LEU A 163 47.35 23.05 24.62
CA LEU A 163 46.14 23.83 24.35
C LEU A 163 45.81 23.88 22.86
N ALA A 164 46.82 24.04 22.00
CA ALA A 164 46.63 24.02 20.54
C ALA A 164 46.09 22.66 20.07
N ASN A 165 46.62 21.55 20.59
CA ASN A 165 46.14 20.20 20.29
C ASN A 165 44.70 19.97 20.76
N LYS A 166 44.37 20.41 21.99
CA LYS A 166 43.00 20.32 22.52
C LYS A 166 42.02 21.16 21.70
N LEU A 167 42.43 22.36 21.26
CA LEU A 167 41.60 23.21 20.42
C LEU A 167 41.34 22.56 19.06
N SER A 168 42.35 21.98 18.43
CA SER A 168 42.20 21.25 17.16
C SER A 168 41.26 20.05 17.31
N ALA A 169 41.37 19.27 18.39
CA ALA A 169 40.48 18.16 18.68
C ALA A 169 39.02 18.63 18.90
N ALA A 170 38.82 19.74 19.64
CA ALA A 170 37.50 20.31 19.85
C ALA A 170 36.88 20.83 18.54
N GLN A 171 37.67 21.45 17.66
CA GLN A 171 37.22 21.89 16.34
C GLN A 171 36.78 20.72 15.47
N ALA A 172 37.55 19.63 15.46
CA ALA A 172 37.18 18.42 14.73
C ALA A 172 35.86 17.80 15.24
N GLU A 173 35.64 17.77 16.55
CA GLU A 173 34.37 17.25 17.09
C GLU A 173 33.19 18.18 16.80
N VAL A 174 33.38 19.50 16.79
CA VAL A 174 32.33 20.45 16.37
C VAL A 174 31.92 20.21 14.92
N GLU A 175 32.88 20.00 14.02
CA GLU A 175 32.59 19.66 12.62
C GLU A 175 31.85 18.32 12.50
N ARG A 176 32.28 17.30 13.27
CA ARG A 176 31.64 15.98 13.29
C ARG A 176 30.20 16.05 13.80
N LEU A 177 29.96 16.80 14.87
CA LEU A 177 28.62 17.02 15.43
C LEU A 177 27.74 17.82 14.47
N GLY A 178 28.30 18.81 13.77
CA GLY A 178 27.60 19.55 12.71
C GLY A 178 27.09 18.63 11.61
N GLN A 179 27.95 17.73 11.10
CA GLN A 179 27.55 16.74 10.09
C GLN A 179 26.47 15.77 10.61
N ALA A 180 26.55 15.36 11.88
CA ALA A 180 25.55 14.50 12.48
C ALA A 180 24.19 15.20 12.61
N VAL A 181 24.17 16.48 13.01
CA VAL A 181 22.96 17.30 13.06
C VAL A 181 22.34 17.46 11.67
N ASP A 182 23.14 17.72 10.64
CA ASP A 182 22.65 17.81 9.26
C ASP A 182 22.03 16.49 8.78
N SER A 183 22.65 15.36 9.11
CA SER A 183 22.13 14.03 8.80
C SER A 183 20.79 13.76 9.51
N LEU A 184 20.70 14.07 10.79
CA LEU A 184 19.45 13.96 11.56
C LEU A 184 18.36 14.89 11.03
N GLY A 185 18.72 16.10 10.58
CA GLY A 185 17.79 17.02 9.91
C GLY A 185 17.19 16.41 8.65
N ARG A 186 18.02 15.80 7.79
CA ARG A 186 17.55 15.10 6.57
C ARG A 186 16.64 13.92 6.89
N LEU A 187 17.00 13.10 7.88
CA LEU A 187 16.18 11.96 8.31
C LEU A 187 14.82 12.43 8.87
N THR A 188 14.82 13.51 9.65
CA THR A 188 13.59 14.11 10.20
C THR A 188 12.67 14.59 9.09
N GLU A 189 13.20 15.30 8.09
CA GLU A 189 12.40 15.74 6.95
C GLU A 189 11.90 14.57 6.09
N SER A 190 12.69 13.51 5.94
CA SER A 190 12.25 12.29 5.26
C SER A 190 11.08 11.62 6.00
N ALA A 191 11.22 11.43 7.31
CA ALA A 191 10.17 10.83 8.15
C ALA A 191 8.89 11.68 8.15
N LYS A 192 9.02 13.01 8.14
CA LYS A 192 7.87 13.92 8.05
C LYS A 192 7.12 13.79 6.72
N ARG A 193 7.85 13.62 5.60
CA ARG A 193 7.24 13.38 4.28
C ARG A 193 6.51 12.05 4.23
N GLU A 194 7.14 10.99 4.72
CA GLU A 194 6.54 9.65 4.79
C GLU A 194 5.27 9.65 5.66
N LEU A 195 5.31 10.33 6.82
CA LEU A 195 4.13 10.47 7.67
C LEU A 195 2.99 11.22 6.94
N THR A 196 3.31 12.25 6.17
CA THR A 196 2.31 13.01 5.40
C THR A 196 1.67 12.14 4.32
N GLU A 197 2.47 11.33 3.62
CA GLU A 197 1.99 10.37 2.61
C GLU A 197 1.09 9.31 3.24
N LYS A 198 1.51 8.73 4.38
CA LYS A 198 0.70 7.74 5.10
C LYS A 198 -0.61 8.31 5.63
N LEU A 199 -0.63 9.56 6.09
CA LEU A 199 -1.87 10.22 6.49
C LEU A 199 -2.83 10.42 5.30
N ALA A 200 -2.31 10.78 4.13
CA ALA A 200 -3.12 10.88 2.91
C ALA A 200 -3.66 9.51 2.45
N GLU A 201 -2.85 8.45 2.55
CA GLU A 201 -3.27 7.07 2.26
C GLU A 201 -4.39 6.60 3.21
N ILE A 202 -4.27 6.90 4.51
CA ILE A 202 -5.30 6.58 5.51
C ILE A 202 -6.62 7.31 5.20
N GLU A 203 -6.56 8.58 4.82
CA GLU A 203 -7.74 9.36 4.44
C GLU A 203 -8.43 8.75 3.22
N GLN A 204 -7.66 8.40 2.18
CA GLN A 204 -8.20 7.74 0.99
C GLN A 204 -8.85 6.40 1.32
N LEU A 205 -8.18 5.54 2.08
CA LEU A 205 -8.73 4.24 2.50
C LEU A 205 -10.00 4.39 3.35
N THR A 206 -10.09 5.45 4.15
CA THR A 206 -11.28 5.75 4.94
C THR A 206 -12.47 6.12 4.04
N GLN A 207 -12.22 6.91 2.99
CA GLN A 207 -13.24 7.27 2.00
C GLN A 207 -13.67 6.05 1.17
N ASP A 208 -12.73 5.24 0.71
CA ASP A 208 -13.01 4.02 -0.05
C ASP A 208 -13.83 3.02 0.77
N LYS A 209 -13.52 2.88 2.07
CA LYS A 209 -14.31 2.06 2.99
C LYS A 209 -15.74 2.58 3.12
N ALA A 210 -15.92 3.89 3.36
CA ALA A 210 -17.26 4.47 3.48
C ALA A 210 -18.10 4.27 2.21
N LYS A 211 -17.47 4.35 1.03
CA LYS A 211 -18.13 4.06 -0.23
C LYS A 211 -18.52 2.59 -0.36
N ALA A 212 -17.61 1.67 -0.01
CA ALA A 212 -17.90 0.24 -0.04
C ALA A 212 -19.03 -0.15 0.93
N ASP A 213 -19.08 0.46 2.12
CA ASP A 213 -20.15 0.26 3.08
C ASP A 213 -21.51 0.72 2.50
N ALA A 214 -21.54 1.90 1.85
CA ALA A 214 -22.75 2.40 1.18
C ALA A 214 -23.22 1.52 -0.01
N ASP A 215 -22.28 1.05 -0.83
CA ASP A 215 -22.58 0.14 -1.94
C ASP A 215 -23.14 -1.20 -1.44
N LEU A 216 -22.63 -1.69 -0.30
CA LEU A 216 -23.11 -2.92 0.35
C LEU A 216 -24.52 -2.75 0.93
N GLU A 217 -24.81 -1.62 1.57
CA GLU A 217 -26.16 -1.29 2.03
C GLU A 217 -27.15 -1.22 0.87
N ALA A 218 -26.78 -0.58 -0.24
CA ALA A 218 -27.60 -0.50 -1.44
C ALA A 218 -27.85 -1.89 -2.07
N ALA A 219 -26.81 -2.74 -2.14
CA ALA A 219 -26.95 -4.10 -2.65
C ALA A 219 -27.88 -4.95 -1.78
N ASN A 220 -27.78 -4.83 -0.45
CA ASN A 220 -28.66 -5.55 0.49
C ASN A 220 -30.11 -5.09 0.39
N ALA A 221 -30.35 -3.79 0.20
CA ALA A 221 -31.69 -3.27 -0.07
C ALA A 221 -32.28 -3.88 -1.36
N ASN A 222 -31.51 -3.90 -2.45
CA ASN A 222 -31.94 -4.52 -3.71
C ASN A 222 -32.21 -6.02 -3.58
N ILE A 223 -31.39 -6.76 -2.83
CA ILE A 223 -31.61 -8.19 -2.55
C ILE A 223 -32.95 -8.38 -1.82
N THR A 224 -33.25 -7.53 -0.84
CA THR A 224 -34.51 -7.59 -0.08
C THR A 224 -35.70 -7.36 -1.01
N THR A 225 -35.65 -6.33 -1.85
CA THR A 225 -36.71 -6.06 -2.86
C THR A 225 -36.90 -7.24 -3.81
N LEU A 226 -35.81 -7.80 -4.36
CA LEU A 226 -35.89 -8.95 -5.26
C LEU A 226 -36.43 -10.21 -4.57
N GLN A 227 -36.18 -10.37 -3.27
CA GLN A 227 -36.76 -11.47 -2.49
C GLN A 227 -38.27 -11.31 -2.32
N GLU A 228 -38.75 -10.08 -2.07
CA GLU A 228 -40.18 -9.77 -2.01
C GLU A 228 -40.86 -10.02 -3.38
N GLU A 229 -40.28 -9.49 -4.46
CA GLU A 229 -40.78 -9.73 -5.83
C GLU A 229 -40.82 -11.23 -6.18
N LEU A 230 -39.82 -12.01 -5.75
CA LEU A 230 -39.79 -13.46 -5.97
C LEU A 230 -40.92 -14.18 -5.22
N VAL A 231 -41.31 -13.70 -4.03
CA VAL A 231 -42.44 -14.26 -3.28
C VAL A 231 -43.75 -13.99 -4.02
N ASP A 232 -43.96 -12.76 -4.50
CA ASP A 232 -45.16 -12.38 -5.24
C ASP A 232 -45.28 -13.18 -6.55
N VAL A 233 -44.19 -13.29 -7.32
CA VAL A 233 -44.18 -14.09 -8.56
C VAL A 233 -44.47 -15.57 -8.29
N LYS A 234 -43.98 -16.13 -7.17
CA LYS A 234 -44.32 -17.51 -6.80
C LYS A 234 -45.81 -17.67 -6.49
N ALA A 235 -46.40 -16.72 -5.77
CA ALA A 235 -47.83 -16.73 -5.48
C ALA A 235 -48.67 -16.64 -6.77
N ASP A 236 -48.27 -15.80 -7.72
CA ASP A 236 -48.92 -15.71 -9.03
C ASP A 236 -48.82 -17.02 -9.83
N VAL A 237 -47.65 -17.69 -9.81
CA VAL A 237 -47.46 -18.99 -10.46
C VAL A 237 -48.34 -20.07 -9.83
N ASP A 238 -48.41 -20.12 -8.51
CA ASP A 238 -49.26 -21.09 -7.80
C ASP A 238 -50.74 -20.87 -8.16
N LYS A 239 -51.20 -19.61 -8.14
CA LYS A 239 -52.56 -19.24 -8.54
C LYS A 239 -52.87 -19.63 -9.99
N LEU A 240 -51.98 -19.31 -10.94
CA LEU A 240 -52.18 -19.68 -12.35
C LEU A 240 -52.19 -21.20 -12.55
N SER A 241 -51.41 -21.94 -11.75
CA SER A 241 -51.43 -23.40 -11.78
C SER A 241 -52.78 -23.97 -11.30
N GLU A 242 -53.37 -23.39 -10.25
CA GLU A 242 -54.71 -23.76 -9.77
C GLU A 242 -55.80 -23.42 -10.80
N GLU A 243 -55.75 -22.21 -11.37
CA GLU A 243 -56.68 -21.79 -12.44
C GLU A 243 -56.60 -22.71 -13.66
N LYS A 244 -55.39 -23.11 -14.06
CA LYS A 244 -55.20 -24.08 -15.14
C LYS A 244 -55.81 -25.43 -14.81
N ALA A 245 -55.60 -25.95 -13.60
CA ALA A 245 -56.16 -27.24 -13.18
C ALA A 245 -57.70 -27.20 -13.19
N ALA A 246 -58.30 -26.11 -12.71
CA ALA A 246 -59.74 -25.90 -12.75
C ALA A 246 -60.28 -25.83 -14.19
N ALA A 247 -59.57 -25.14 -15.09
CA ALA A 247 -59.92 -25.06 -16.50
C ALA A 247 -59.84 -26.43 -17.20
N ASP A 248 -58.77 -27.20 -16.93
CA ASP A 248 -58.60 -28.56 -17.46
C ASP A 248 -59.73 -29.50 -17.01
N GLN A 249 -60.17 -29.39 -15.74
CA GLN A 249 -61.33 -30.14 -15.23
C GLN A 249 -62.63 -29.71 -15.92
N ALA A 250 -62.89 -28.41 -16.01
CA ALA A 250 -64.10 -27.89 -16.66
C ALA A 250 -64.19 -28.33 -18.14
N LEU A 251 -63.05 -28.37 -18.84
CA LEU A 251 -62.97 -28.86 -20.20
C LEU A 251 -63.29 -30.36 -20.30
N ALA A 252 -62.77 -31.18 -19.38
CA ALA A 252 -63.08 -32.61 -19.32
C ALA A 252 -64.58 -32.86 -19.06
N GLU A 253 -65.19 -32.12 -18.14
CA GLU A 253 -66.63 -32.19 -17.86
C GLU A 253 -67.48 -31.75 -19.06
N ALA A 254 -67.08 -30.68 -19.76
CA ALA A 254 -67.75 -30.23 -20.97
C ALA A 254 -67.69 -31.29 -22.08
N ASN A 255 -66.53 -31.90 -22.31
CA ASN A 255 -66.37 -32.98 -23.28
C ASN A 255 -67.23 -34.20 -22.94
N ALA A 256 -67.31 -34.58 -21.66
CA ALA A 256 -68.20 -35.66 -21.22
C ALA A 256 -69.68 -35.34 -21.47
N ARG A 257 -70.11 -34.09 -21.21
CA ARG A 257 -71.48 -33.65 -21.52
C ARG A 257 -71.79 -33.70 -23.02
N VAL A 258 -70.85 -33.25 -23.86
CA VAL A 258 -70.99 -33.31 -25.32
C VAL A 258 -71.18 -34.77 -25.76
N SER A 259 -70.35 -35.69 -25.28
CA SER A 259 -70.46 -37.11 -25.63
C SER A 259 -71.81 -37.72 -25.20
N ASN A 260 -72.31 -37.36 -24.01
CA ASN A 260 -73.63 -37.81 -23.55
C ASN A 260 -74.76 -37.24 -24.42
N LEU A 261 -74.71 -35.95 -24.77
CA LEU A 261 -75.70 -35.31 -25.64
C LEU A 261 -75.69 -35.92 -27.05
N GLU A 262 -74.51 -36.26 -27.59
CA GLU A 262 -74.40 -36.97 -28.87
C GLU A 262 -75.10 -38.35 -28.81
N GLN A 263 -74.95 -39.10 -27.71
CA GLN A 263 -75.65 -40.37 -27.50
C GLN A 263 -77.17 -40.18 -27.38
N GLU A 264 -77.61 -39.15 -26.64
CA GLU A 264 -79.04 -38.82 -26.52
C GLU A 264 -79.65 -38.45 -27.87
N ILE A 265 -78.94 -37.69 -28.71
CA ILE A 265 -79.37 -37.36 -30.07
C ILE A 265 -79.53 -38.62 -30.92
N VAL A 266 -78.57 -39.55 -30.87
CA VAL A 266 -78.67 -40.83 -31.59
C VAL A 266 -79.87 -41.64 -31.11
N ALA A 267 -80.08 -41.74 -29.80
CA ALA A 267 -81.21 -42.45 -29.22
C ALA A 267 -82.56 -41.81 -29.63
N ALA A 268 -82.66 -40.49 -29.58
CA ALA A 268 -83.84 -39.74 -30.01
C ALA A 268 -84.13 -39.94 -31.51
N ASN A 269 -83.11 -39.90 -32.37
CA ASN A 269 -83.25 -40.15 -33.80
C ASN A 269 -83.74 -41.58 -34.09
N ASN A 270 -83.22 -42.59 -33.38
CA ASN A 270 -83.72 -43.96 -33.50
C ASN A 270 -85.18 -44.09 -33.07
N ARG A 271 -85.58 -43.37 -32.01
CA ARG A 271 -86.98 -43.34 -31.54
C ARG A 271 -87.91 -42.68 -32.56
N VAL A 272 -87.46 -41.60 -33.19
CA VAL A 272 -88.21 -40.94 -34.28
C VAL A 272 -88.41 -41.90 -35.45
N ALA A 273 -87.36 -42.60 -35.89
CA ALA A 273 -87.45 -43.58 -36.97
C ALA A 273 -88.42 -44.74 -36.65
N ASP A 274 -88.40 -45.26 -35.42
CA ASP A 274 -89.34 -46.29 -34.94
C ASP A 274 -90.80 -45.78 -34.95
N LEU A 275 -91.03 -44.56 -34.45
CA LEU A 275 -92.36 -43.94 -34.46
C LEU A 275 -92.86 -43.68 -35.89
N GLU A 276 -91.99 -43.26 -36.81
CA GLU A 276 -92.33 -43.10 -38.23
C GLU A 276 -92.72 -44.43 -38.87
N ALA A 277 -92.01 -45.53 -38.57
CA ALA A 277 -92.35 -46.86 -39.04
C ALA A 277 -93.71 -47.35 -38.49
N GLN A 278 -93.96 -47.17 -37.19
CA GLN A 278 -95.26 -47.50 -36.57
C GLN A 278 -96.41 -46.68 -37.17
N LEU A 279 -96.17 -45.39 -37.44
CA LEU A 279 -97.16 -44.53 -38.08
C LEU A 279 -97.48 -45.01 -39.50
N ALA A 280 -96.47 -45.44 -40.28
CA ALA A 280 -96.66 -46.02 -41.60
C ALA A 280 -97.46 -47.33 -41.54
N GLU A 281 -97.14 -48.24 -40.62
CA GLU A 281 -97.87 -49.49 -40.40
C GLU A 281 -99.34 -49.23 -40.06
N LYS A 282 -99.61 -48.34 -39.08
CA LYS A 282 -100.98 -47.99 -38.69
C LYS A 282 -101.75 -47.31 -39.82
N THR A 283 -101.07 -46.54 -40.67
CA THR A 283 -101.69 -45.95 -41.87
C THR A 283 -102.09 -47.04 -42.86
N ALA A 284 -101.24 -48.05 -43.09
CA ALA A 284 -101.55 -49.18 -43.96
C ALA A 284 -102.70 -50.04 -43.41
N GLU A 285 -102.70 -50.35 -42.10
CA GLU A 285 -103.82 -51.05 -41.44
C GLU A 285 -105.13 -50.26 -41.60
N LEU A 286 -105.10 -48.94 -41.39
CA LEU A 286 -106.27 -48.08 -41.54
C LEU A 286 -106.83 -48.11 -42.97
N ASP A 287 -105.96 -48.13 -43.99
CA ASP A 287 -106.36 -48.23 -45.39
C ASP A 287 -106.97 -49.60 -45.72
N MET A 288 -106.42 -50.70 -45.17
CA MET A 288 -107.04 -52.03 -45.27
C MET A 288 -108.43 -52.05 -44.65
N VAL A 289 -108.57 -51.54 -43.43
CA VAL A 289 -109.88 -51.48 -42.73
C VAL A 289 -110.88 -50.64 -43.50
N LYS A 290 -110.47 -49.55 -44.14
CA LYS A 290 -111.34 -48.75 -45.03
C LYS A 290 -111.78 -49.55 -46.26
N ALA A 291 -110.88 -50.31 -46.87
CA ALA A 291 -111.21 -51.17 -48.01
C ALA A 291 -112.20 -52.27 -47.62
N ASP A 292 -111.94 -52.98 -46.50
CA ASP A 292 -112.84 -54.00 -45.96
C ASP A 292 -114.21 -53.40 -45.62
N LYS A 293 -114.25 -52.21 -45.01
CA LYS A 293 -115.50 -51.48 -44.75
C LYS A 293 -116.26 -51.21 -46.05
N ALA A 294 -115.59 -50.71 -47.08
CA ALA A 294 -116.23 -50.44 -48.38
C ALA A 294 -116.77 -51.73 -49.04
N GLU A 295 -116.05 -52.84 -48.93
CA GLU A 295 -116.50 -54.15 -49.44
C GLU A 295 -117.74 -54.65 -48.67
N LEU A 296 -117.73 -54.54 -47.34
CA LEU A 296 -118.87 -54.90 -46.50
C LEU A 296 -120.09 -54.03 -46.79
N GLU A 297 -119.92 -52.72 -46.97
CA GLU A 297 -121.00 -51.81 -47.38
C GLU A 297 -121.59 -52.20 -48.75
N ALA A 298 -120.75 -52.60 -49.71
CA ALA A 298 -121.20 -53.10 -51.01
C ALA A 298 -121.99 -54.41 -50.89
N LYS A 299 -121.52 -55.38 -50.09
CA LYS A 299 -122.23 -56.63 -49.79
C LYS A 299 -123.56 -56.39 -49.10
N VAL A 300 -123.61 -55.46 -48.14
CA VAL A 300 -124.86 -55.06 -47.48
C VAL A 300 -125.86 -54.54 -48.52
N LYS A 301 -125.43 -53.68 -49.44
CA LYS A 301 -126.27 -53.16 -50.52
C LYS A 301 -126.76 -54.26 -51.49
N GLU A 302 -125.90 -55.21 -51.83
CA GLU A 302 -126.27 -56.37 -52.66
C GLU A 302 -127.32 -57.24 -51.95
N LEU A 303 -127.10 -57.58 -50.68
CA LEU A 303 -128.05 -58.35 -49.86
C LEU A 303 -129.39 -57.62 -49.70
N GLN A 304 -129.38 -56.29 -49.54
CA GLN A 304 -130.59 -55.47 -49.54
C GLN A 304 -131.36 -55.58 -50.87
N SER A 305 -130.68 -55.46 -52.01
CA SER A 305 -131.31 -55.62 -53.32
C SER A 305 -131.88 -57.04 -53.53
N LEU A 306 -131.17 -58.07 -53.08
CA LEU A 306 -131.65 -59.45 -53.13
C LEU A 306 -132.90 -59.66 -52.25
N LEU A 307 -132.93 -59.03 -51.07
CA LEU A 307 -134.08 -59.06 -50.17
C LEU A 307 -135.30 -58.40 -50.83
N GLU A 308 -135.14 -57.20 -51.41
CA GLU A 308 -136.19 -56.53 -52.17
C GLU A 308 -136.72 -57.39 -53.34
N GLN A 309 -135.81 -58.05 -54.07
CA GLN A 309 -136.18 -58.97 -55.14
C GLN A 309 -136.98 -60.16 -54.61
N LYS A 310 -136.57 -60.74 -53.47
CA LYS A 310 -137.29 -61.83 -52.82
C LYS A 310 -138.66 -61.39 -52.32
N ASP A 311 -138.78 -60.18 -51.77
CA ASP A 311 -140.06 -59.62 -51.35
C ASP A 311 -140.99 -59.39 -52.53
N HIS A 312 -140.49 -58.88 -53.67
CA HIS A 312 -141.27 -58.74 -54.89
C HIS A 312 -141.74 -60.10 -55.43
N ASN A 313 -140.83 -61.06 -55.55
CA ASN A 313 -141.17 -62.43 -55.95
C ASN A 313 -142.20 -63.06 -55.00
N ASN A 314 -142.09 -62.81 -53.69
CA ASN A 314 -143.03 -63.32 -52.69
C ASN A 314 -144.41 -62.65 -52.84
N ALA A 315 -144.45 -61.34 -53.12
CA ALA A 315 -145.69 -60.63 -53.44
C ALA A 315 -146.34 -61.18 -54.73
N ASP A 316 -145.54 -61.43 -55.78
CA ASP A 316 -145.99 -62.04 -57.04
C ASP A 316 -146.53 -63.46 -56.81
N LEU A 317 -145.80 -64.29 -56.06
CA LEU A 317 -146.26 -65.63 -55.67
C LEU A 317 -147.53 -65.56 -54.83
N GLN A 318 -147.67 -64.61 -53.91
CA GLN A 318 -148.89 -64.40 -53.14
C GLN A 318 -150.06 -63.98 -54.04
N ALA A 319 -149.82 -63.13 -55.03
CA ALA A 319 -150.81 -62.74 -56.03
C ALA A 319 -151.22 -63.94 -56.89
N GLU A 320 -150.28 -64.76 -57.33
CA GLU A 320 -150.56 -65.99 -58.09
C GLU A 320 -151.30 -67.02 -57.22
N ILE A 321 -150.94 -67.17 -55.94
CA ILE A 321 -151.70 -68.01 -55.00
C ILE A 321 -153.13 -67.50 -54.86
N LYS A 322 -153.35 -66.18 -54.76
CA LYS A 322 -154.71 -65.61 -54.76
C LYS A 322 -155.43 -65.89 -56.08
N ARG A 323 -154.77 -65.71 -57.23
CA ARG A 323 -155.31 -66.00 -58.56
C ARG A 323 -155.70 -67.47 -58.69
N LEU A 324 -154.80 -68.39 -58.36
CA LEU A 324 -155.05 -69.83 -58.36
C LEU A 324 -156.15 -70.22 -57.36
N LYS A 325 -156.21 -69.60 -56.17
CA LYS A 325 -157.33 -69.82 -55.23
C LYS A 325 -158.67 -69.35 -55.81
N GLN A 326 -158.68 -68.20 -56.48
CA GLN A 326 -159.86 -67.69 -57.18
C GLN A 326 -160.27 -68.63 -58.32
N GLU A 327 -159.31 -69.06 -59.14
CA GLU A 327 -159.49 -69.99 -60.24
C GLU A 327 -159.94 -71.38 -59.75
N LEU A 328 -159.48 -71.82 -58.56
CA LEU A 328 -159.96 -73.03 -57.89
C LEU A 328 -161.39 -72.85 -57.39
N ALA A 329 -161.73 -71.68 -56.85
CA ALA A 329 -163.09 -71.35 -56.41
C ALA A 329 -164.06 -71.28 -57.61
N ASP A 330 -163.61 -70.71 -58.73
CA ASP A 330 -164.33 -70.67 -60.00
C ASP A 330 -164.49 -72.09 -60.57
N LYS A 331 -163.46 -72.93 -60.54
CA LYS A 331 -163.56 -74.36 -60.88
C LYS A 331 -164.48 -75.13 -59.93
N PHE A 332 -164.51 -74.81 -58.64
CA PHE A 332 -165.44 -75.42 -57.68
C PHE A 332 -166.89 -75.03 -57.98
N LYS A 333 -167.11 -73.79 -58.44
CA LYS A 333 -168.39 -73.35 -59.00
C LYS A 333 -168.73 -74.11 -60.28
N ASP A 334 -167.79 -74.26 -61.21
CA ASP A 334 -167.96 -74.99 -62.48
C ASP A 334 -168.19 -76.50 -62.28
N LEU A 335 -167.62 -77.11 -61.23
CA LEU A 335 -167.79 -78.52 -60.89
C LEU A 335 -169.14 -78.86 -60.26
N SER A 336 -169.95 -77.86 -59.90
CA SER A 336 -171.21 -78.06 -59.16
C SER A 336 -172.45 -78.28 -60.05
N GLN A 337 -172.35 -78.37 -61.39
CA GLN A 337 -173.38 -78.99 -62.28
C GLN A 337 -172.79 -79.61 -63.57
N PRO A 338 -173.43 -80.64 -64.19
CA PRO A 338 -172.68 -81.74 -64.84
C PRO A 338 -172.80 -81.81 -66.38
N ARG A 339 -171.67 -82.01 -67.10
CA ARG A 339 -171.56 -82.94 -68.27
C ARG A 339 -170.15 -83.06 -68.89
N ALA A 340 -169.73 -84.32 -69.06
CA ALA A 340 -169.16 -84.99 -70.25
C ALA A 340 -167.72 -84.71 -70.80
N LYS A 341 -166.91 -85.78 -70.67
CA LYS A 341 -166.06 -86.47 -71.68
C LYS A 341 -164.73 -85.85 -72.20
N THR A 342 -163.65 -86.45 -71.69
CA THR A 342 -162.42 -87.00 -72.35
C THR A 342 -162.52 -87.37 -73.86
N PRO A 343 -161.45 -87.82 -74.57
CA PRO A 343 -159.99 -87.52 -74.57
C PRO A 343 -159.30 -87.65 -75.98
N GLN A 344 -157.94 -87.64 -76.03
CA GLN A 344 -157.04 -88.43 -76.93
C GLN A 344 -157.02 -88.12 -78.44
N ALA A 345 -156.01 -88.43 -79.28
CA ALA A 345 -154.62 -88.93 -79.26
C ALA A 345 -154.07 -88.67 -80.70
N SER A 346 -152.78 -88.75 -81.05
CA SER A 346 -152.09 -90.00 -81.46
C SER A 346 -150.83 -89.70 -82.33
N ASN A 347 -149.83 -90.60 -82.28
CA ASN A 347 -148.80 -91.00 -83.28
C ASN A 347 -147.91 -89.91 -83.96
N SER A 348 -146.60 -90.05 -84.27
CA SER A 348 -145.62 -91.16 -84.37
C SER A 348 -144.19 -90.62 -84.69
N VAL A 349 -143.13 -91.42 -84.42
CA VAL A 349 -141.72 -91.42 -84.94
C VAL A 349 -140.74 -90.31 -84.51
N ALA A 350 -139.53 -90.68 -84.00
CA ALA A 350 -138.31 -89.84 -84.09
C ALA A 350 -136.97 -90.59 -83.88
N LYS A 351 -135.94 -90.01 -84.52
CA LYS A 351 -134.51 -90.35 -84.68
C LYS A 351 -133.61 -89.99 -83.47
N GLN A 352 -132.53 -90.76 -83.30
CA GLN A 352 -131.09 -90.37 -83.21
C GLN A 352 -130.56 -89.37 -82.13
N LYS A 353 -129.47 -89.79 -81.45
CA LYS A 353 -128.28 -89.04 -80.93
C LYS A 353 -128.29 -88.42 -79.49
N ALA A 354 -127.10 -88.46 -78.86
CA ALA A 354 -126.62 -87.80 -77.60
C ALA A 354 -127.25 -88.33 -76.28
N SER A 355 -126.68 -88.31 -75.07
CA SER A 355 -125.56 -87.64 -74.37
C SER A 355 -125.38 -88.29 -72.95
N ARG A 356 -124.20 -88.13 -72.29
CA ARG A 356 -124.02 -87.97 -70.81
C ARG A 356 -122.52 -87.96 -70.44
N PRO A 357 -122.09 -87.13 -69.48
CA PRO A 357 -121.97 -87.61 -68.10
C PRO A 357 -122.52 -86.63 -67.06
N ALA A 358 -122.74 -87.11 -65.85
CA ALA A 358 -123.36 -86.36 -64.75
C ALA A 358 -122.62 -86.57 -63.42
N ALA A 359 -122.73 -85.52 -62.59
CA ALA A 359 -122.76 -85.49 -61.13
C ALA A 359 -121.47 -85.17 -60.33
N LYS A 360 -121.56 -84.06 -59.59
CA LYS A 360 -120.92 -83.69 -58.30
C LYS A 360 -121.99 -83.84 -57.18
N PRO A 361 -121.77 -83.54 -55.87
CA PRO A 361 -120.56 -83.18 -55.08
C PRO A 361 -120.42 -83.93 -53.72
N ALA A 362 -119.37 -83.65 -52.92
CA ALA A 362 -119.40 -83.24 -51.49
C ALA A 362 -118.14 -83.61 -50.66
N GLY A 363 -117.67 -82.64 -49.85
CA GLY A 363 -117.03 -82.80 -48.52
C GLY A 363 -115.58 -83.30 -48.41
N GLN A 364 -114.67 -82.54 -47.80
CA GLN A 364 -114.22 -82.68 -46.38
C GLN A 364 -112.94 -81.86 -46.10
N LEU A 365 -112.85 -81.31 -44.87
CA LEU A 365 -111.68 -80.64 -44.26
C LEU A 365 -110.58 -81.64 -43.84
N PRO A 366 -109.34 -81.17 -43.62
CA PRO A 366 -108.65 -81.35 -42.32
C PRO A 366 -108.02 -80.01 -41.83
N SER A 367 -108.02 -79.63 -40.54
CA SER A 367 -107.50 -80.23 -39.30
C SER A 367 -105.98 -79.97 -39.05
N THR A 368 -105.73 -78.96 -38.21
CA THR A 368 -104.75 -78.85 -37.09
C THR A 368 -103.24 -79.16 -37.23
N GLY A 369 -102.43 -78.25 -36.64
CA GLY A 369 -101.08 -78.49 -36.09
C GLY A 369 -100.15 -77.30 -36.33
N GLU A 370 -99.92 -76.40 -35.34
CA GLU A 370 -98.72 -76.36 -34.46
C GLU A 370 -97.50 -75.78 -35.24
N ASP A 371 -96.74 -74.77 -34.80
CA ASP A 371 -96.35 -74.37 -33.46
C ASP A 371 -95.67 -72.98 -33.47
N ALA A 372 -95.65 -72.36 -32.29
CA ALA A 372 -94.59 -71.51 -31.74
C ALA A 372 -94.19 -70.17 -32.41
N ALA A 373 -94.60 -69.10 -31.71
CA ALA A 373 -93.71 -68.09 -31.13
C ALA A 373 -92.77 -67.28 -32.05
N ASN A 374 -93.20 -66.04 -32.34
CA ASN A 374 -92.32 -64.87 -32.14
C ASN A 374 -92.14 -64.65 -30.62
N PRO A 375 -91.21 -63.81 -30.13
CA PRO A 375 -90.01 -63.19 -30.72
C PRO A 375 -88.76 -63.38 -29.79
N PHE A 376 -87.66 -62.66 -30.05
CA PHE A 376 -86.53 -62.32 -29.15
C PHE A 376 -85.13 -62.94 -29.44
N PHE A 377 -84.17 -62.02 -29.55
CA PHE A 377 -82.70 -62.13 -29.42
C PHE A 377 -81.82 -62.42 -30.65
N THR A 378 -81.40 -61.33 -31.31
CA THR A 378 -80.08 -61.21 -31.93
C THR A 378 -79.34 -60.04 -31.27
N ALA A 379 -78.07 -60.28 -30.86
CA ALA A 379 -76.96 -59.35 -30.53
C ALA A 379 -76.29 -59.82 -29.22
N ALA A 380 -75.04 -60.31 -29.23
CA ALA A 380 -73.77 -59.60 -29.42
C ALA A 380 -73.29 -58.83 -28.17
N ALA A 381 -72.01 -59.07 -27.87
CA ALA A 381 -71.01 -58.10 -27.40
C ALA A 381 -70.82 -57.78 -25.89
N VAL A 382 -69.60 -58.12 -25.43
CA VAL A 382 -68.57 -57.20 -24.91
C VAL A 382 -68.32 -57.10 -23.39
N ALA A 383 -67.02 -57.18 -23.12
CA ALA A 383 -66.22 -57.21 -21.90
C ALA A 383 -66.44 -56.11 -20.84
N ILE A 384 -66.13 -56.46 -19.58
CA ILE A 384 -65.72 -55.53 -18.53
C ILE A 384 -64.37 -56.03 -17.97
N MET A 385 -63.27 -55.34 -18.30
CA MET A 385 -61.98 -55.43 -17.61
C MET A 385 -61.83 -54.19 -16.73
N THR A 386 -61.89 -54.39 -15.42
CA THR A 386 -61.59 -53.39 -14.40
C THR A 386 -60.11 -53.47 -14.01
N GLY A 387 -59.29 -52.57 -14.54
CA GLY A 387 -57.92 -52.34 -14.09
C GLY A 387 -57.85 -51.03 -13.30
N ALA A 388 -57.80 -51.11 -11.97
CA ALA A 388 -57.50 -49.97 -11.10
C ALA A 388 -56.00 -49.93 -10.81
N GLY A 389 -55.36 -48.82 -11.18
CA GLY A 389 -53.94 -48.57 -11.00
C GLY A 389 -53.54 -48.29 -9.55
N LEU A 390 -52.35 -48.77 -9.18
CA LEU A 390 -51.61 -48.37 -7.99
C LEU A 390 -51.12 -46.92 -8.14
N VAL A 391 -51.41 -46.07 -7.15
CA VAL A 391 -50.76 -44.77 -6.95
C VAL A 391 -49.79 -44.91 -5.79
N THR A 392 -48.49 -44.79 -6.05
CA THR A 392 -47.43 -44.61 -5.04
C THR A 392 -46.99 -43.15 -5.01
N VAL A 393 -46.93 -42.58 -3.82
CA VAL A 393 -46.70 -41.16 -3.49
C VAL A 393 -45.33 -40.99 -2.80
N MET A 394 -44.52 -40.04 -3.32
CA MET A 394 -43.49 -39.20 -2.65
C MET A 394 -42.15 -39.81 -2.13
N PRO A 395 -41.14 -38.99 -1.74
CA PRO A 395 -40.73 -37.65 -2.21
C PRO A 395 -39.22 -37.48 -2.49
N LYS A 396 -38.90 -36.30 -3.07
CA LYS A 396 -37.58 -35.67 -3.25
C LYS A 396 -36.73 -35.61 -1.97
N ARG A 397 -35.41 -35.78 -2.09
CA ARG A 397 -34.41 -35.20 -1.19
C ARG A 397 -33.69 -34.06 -1.90
N GLN A 398 -33.84 -32.85 -1.36
CA GLN A 398 -32.89 -31.76 -1.53
C GLN A 398 -31.60 -32.11 -0.79
N LYS A 399 -30.46 -31.66 -1.32
CA LYS A 399 -29.21 -31.53 -0.58
C LYS A 399 -28.77 -30.08 -0.69
N ASP A 400 -28.40 -29.55 0.47
CA ASP A 400 -27.72 -28.28 0.71
C ASP A 400 -26.38 -28.20 -0.03
#